data_AF-A0A6I5RGL0-F1
#
_entry.id   AF-A0A6I5RGL0-F1
#
_cell.length_a   1.000
_cell.length_b   1.000
_cell.length_c   1.000
_cell.angle_alpha   90.00
_cell.angle_beta   90.00
_cell.angle_gamma   90.00
#
_symmetry.space_group_name_H-M   'P 1'
#
loop_
_entity.id
_entity.type
_entity.pdbx_description
1 polymer ?
#
loop_
_entity_poly.entity_id
_entity_poly.type
_entity_poly.pdbx_seq_one_letter_code
_entity_poly.pdbx_strand_id
1 'polypeptide(L)'
;MNPVARSVTGDFQVWQEQLAHIERLLKVVRDRTPCAEDGTDLLKDELRRAQVASLFSEQQTDIYDALSRAAGAAQAAMVTQQRWRRYEDDGQVELQEPDRPPRLIPVGDARLHWPTWVQGLAAALITRDDDALNTLCTPESIEACSLPTSHIDPFWPFYCSALAAAVVEPTAASALIADATTGLNQAKIADPALIQLRLRPVLELVAALATNDTDTFNTALHKALVAHRQLCEQRDMYDWSGLFALEATALAALAHDRQLSITVTSDYLPTALVNGDFPRDRAHVIYHFPQRSILTADEAHWFLDLAGFPPQARSHQLLNNNGQLIARYEAQNAPGLPHAIASFALIETSDLPNPAPLLALDAGQLLFLAEAYASDIPDDEQQANARINEAIACVNAVLARIPPDQAVVPAGTITSARGQQLYQTESGRFRRDRLVAYRDALAAHHSSSHTSSVQLSPHEEASSTADPYDTAIAAVEIIRANLMPLLAALAQDEQGTVLAQIMPQETDYEQVFIGDAIAIARQAYQQFWQKTRRFQRPAASQSEIRCYLAPAGMLRDDNELSFHFPKGYRAIAEYLNPHRVWATWQYHSPGQDTGINYDGLVWVEDHWAWFPKPYRLLRIN
;
A
#
# COMPACT_ATOMS: atom_id res chain seq x y z
N MET A 1 18.11 -25.23 -32.28
CA MET A 1 17.24 -24.05 -32.09
C MET A 1 16.67 -23.67 -33.44
N ASN A 2 15.34 -23.59 -33.55
CA ASN A 2 14.66 -23.21 -34.79
C ASN A 2 14.90 -21.72 -35.08
N PRO A 3 15.12 -21.35 -36.36
CA PRO A 3 15.31 -19.96 -36.76
C PRO A 3 14.01 -19.16 -36.58
N VAL A 4 14.16 -17.87 -36.25
CA VAL A 4 13.08 -16.86 -36.12
C VAL A 4 12.12 -16.90 -37.32
N ALA A 5 10.85 -16.55 -37.09
CA ALA A 5 9.77 -16.54 -38.08
C ALA A 5 10.22 -15.87 -39.39
N ARG A 6 10.49 -16.69 -40.41
CA ARG A 6 10.99 -16.28 -41.73
C ARG A 6 10.10 -15.27 -42.48
N SER A 7 8.86 -15.04 -42.04
CA SER A 7 7.94 -14.12 -42.69
C SER A 7 8.19 -12.64 -42.35
N VAL A 8 9.04 -12.32 -41.36
CA VAL A 8 9.32 -10.94 -40.91
C VAL A 8 10.78 -10.53 -41.14
N THR A 9 11.66 -11.46 -41.52
CA THR A 9 13.07 -11.14 -41.77
C THR A 9 13.20 -10.40 -43.10
N GLY A 10 13.02 -9.09 -43.07
CA GLY A 10 13.59 -8.17 -44.06
C GLY A 10 15.10 -8.34 -44.17
N ASP A 11 15.75 -7.51 -44.98
CA ASP A 11 17.20 -7.59 -45.18
C ASP A 11 17.97 -7.59 -43.84
N PHE A 12 18.72 -8.67 -43.57
CA PHE A 12 19.54 -8.82 -42.35
C PHE A 12 20.53 -7.67 -42.18
N GLN A 13 20.99 -7.07 -43.28
CA GLN A 13 21.85 -5.89 -43.23
C GLN A 13 21.12 -4.70 -42.59
N VAL A 14 19.83 -4.50 -42.90
CA VAL A 14 19.03 -3.43 -42.29
C VAL A 14 18.89 -3.65 -40.79
N TRP A 15 18.68 -4.89 -40.33
CA TRP A 15 18.61 -5.19 -38.89
C TRP A 15 19.94 -4.98 -38.18
N GLN A 16 21.07 -5.27 -38.81
CA GLN A 16 22.40 -4.95 -38.27
C GLN A 16 22.60 -3.43 -38.16
N GLU A 17 22.19 -2.66 -39.16
CA GLU A 17 22.23 -1.20 -39.13
C GLU A 17 21.33 -0.62 -38.03
N GLN A 18 20.16 -1.23 -37.80
CA GLN A 18 19.26 -0.88 -36.70
C GLN A 18 19.91 -1.18 -35.33
N LEU A 19 20.57 -2.33 -35.17
CA LEU A 19 21.28 -2.65 -33.93
C LEU A 19 22.37 -1.62 -33.63
N ALA A 20 23.19 -1.27 -34.63
CA ALA A 20 24.20 -0.20 -34.49
C ALA A 20 23.57 1.17 -34.20
N HIS A 21 22.36 1.45 -34.71
CA HIS A 21 21.63 2.67 -34.36
C HIS A 21 21.15 2.67 -32.91
N ILE A 22 20.64 1.55 -32.41
CA ILE A 22 20.21 1.40 -31.01
C ILE A 22 21.39 1.59 -30.06
N GLU A 23 22.55 1.01 -30.37
CA GLU A 23 23.77 1.21 -29.58
C GLU A 23 24.19 2.69 -29.51
N ARG A 24 24.00 3.44 -30.61
CA ARG A 24 24.23 4.90 -30.61
C ARG A 24 23.22 5.63 -29.71
N LEU A 25 21.95 5.25 -29.72
CA LEU A 25 20.93 5.86 -28.85
C LEU A 25 21.24 5.59 -27.36
N LEU A 26 21.54 4.34 -27.01
CA LEU A 26 21.97 3.97 -25.67
C LEU A 26 23.20 4.77 -25.22
N LYS A 27 24.15 4.97 -26.12
CA LYS A 27 25.32 5.81 -25.86
C LYS A 27 24.93 7.28 -25.61
N VAL A 28 24.03 7.84 -26.41
CA VAL A 28 23.55 9.22 -26.23
C VAL A 28 22.89 9.40 -24.86
N VAL A 29 22.04 8.47 -24.43
CA VAL A 29 21.41 8.51 -23.10
C VAL A 29 22.44 8.39 -21.99
N ARG A 30 23.50 7.59 -22.16
CA ARG A 30 24.56 7.46 -21.15
C ARG A 30 25.49 8.67 -21.09
N ASP A 31 25.82 9.27 -22.23
CA ASP A 31 26.76 10.38 -22.31
C ASP A 31 26.12 11.74 -21.96
N ARG A 32 24.78 11.85 -22.03
CA ARG A 32 24.07 13.08 -21.62
C ARG A 32 24.04 13.24 -20.10
N THR A 33 23.89 14.49 -19.66
CA THR A 33 23.62 14.83 -18.25
C THR A 33 22.42 14.04 -17.73
N PRO A 34 22.53 13.38 -16.55
CA PRO A 34 21.43 12.59 -16.02
C PRO A 34 20.14 13.37 -15.82
N CYS A 35 19.02 12.76 -16.19
CA CYS A 35 17.68 13.33 -16.06
C CYS A 35 16.65 12.24 -15.72
N ALA A 36 15.49 12.64 -15.19
CA ALA A 36 14.47 11.70 -14.72
C ALA A 36 13.97 10.72 -15.81
N GLU A 37 14.02 11.12 -17.08
CA GLU A 37 13.59 10.30 -18.23
C GLU A 37 14.57 9.18 -18.58
N ASP A 38 15.80 9.18 -18.03
CA ASP A 38 16.85 8.23 -18.39
C ASP A 38 16.43 6.78 -18.21
N GLY A 39 15.74 6.44 -17.11
CA GLY A 39 15.26 5.07 -16.89
C GLY A 39 14.29 4.61 -17.97
N THR A 40 13.36 5.48 -18.38
CA THR A 40 12.38 5.17 -19.43
C THR A 40 13.02 5.08 -20.81
N ASP A 41 13.99 5.94 -21.13
CA ASP A 41 14.72 5.91 -22.40
C ASP A 41 15.59 4.65 -22.51
N LEU A 42 16.33 4.32 -21.44
CA LEU A 42 17.14 3.10 -21.38
C LEU A 42 16.28 1.83 -21.49
N LEU A 43 15.14 1.78 -20.79
CA LEU A 43 14.17 0.68 -20.90
C LEU A 43 13.76 0.43 -22.36
N LYS A 44 13.33 1.48 -23.07
CA LYS A 44 12.86 1.36 -24.46
C LYS A 44 13.97 0.88 -25.40
N ASP A 45 15.16 1.45 -25.27
CA ASP A 45 16.28 1.13 -26.16
C ASP A 45 16.88 -0.26 -25.88
N GLU A 46 16.99 -0.69 -24.60
CA GLU A 46 17.45 -2.05 -24.28
C GLU A 46 16.40 -3.10 -24.65
N LEU A 47 15.09 -2.83 -24.52
CA LEU A 47 14.04 -3.73 -25.06
C LEU A 47 14.13 -3.88 -26.58
N ARG A 48 14.34 -2.76 -27.28
CA ARG A 48 14.52 -2.76 -28.73
C ARG A 48 15.77 -3.55 -29.12
N ARG A 49 16.86 -3.41 -28.36
CA ARG A 49 18.09 -4.20 -28.53
C ARG A 49 17.82 -5.68 -28.34
N ALA A 50 17.12 -6.09 -27.27
CA ALA A 50 16.79 -7.49 -27.02
C ALA A 50 15.97 -8.12 -28.16
N GLN A 51 14.97 -7.38 -28.66
CA GLN A 51 14.13 -7.81 -29.78
C GLN A 51 14.96 -7.98 -31.07
N VAL A 52 15.77 -6.99 -31.44
CA VAL A 52 16.60 -7.07 -32.67
C VAL A 52 17.70 -8.13 -32.54
N ALA A 53 18.35 -8.24 -31.37
CA ALA A 53 19.36 -9.26 -31.09
C ALA A 53 18.83 -10.69 -31.23
N SER A 54 17.52 -10.90 -30.98
CA SER A 54 16.88 -12.21 -31.13
C SER A 54 16.95 -12.79 -32.55
N LEU A 55 17.19 -11.95 -33.56
CA LEU A 55 17.40 -12.36 -34.95
C LEU A 55 18.76 -13.03 -35.19
N PHE A 56 19.74 -12.82 -34.31
CA PHE A 56 21.12 -13.23 -34.49
C PHE A 56 21.49 -14.34 -33.50
N SER A 57 21.67 -15.56 -34.00
CA SER A 57 21.98 -16.73 -33.16
C SER A 57 23.30 -16.62 -32.38
N GLU A 58 24.22 -15.76 -32.82
CA GLU A 58 25.50 -15.51 -32.15
C GLU A 58 25.38 -14.56 -30.95
N GLN A 59 24.25 -13.85 -30.81
CA GLN A 59 24.03 -12.81 -29.80
C GLN A 59 23.07 -13.24 -28.68
N GLN A 60 22.98 -14.55 -28.39
CA GLN A 60 22.01 -15.05 -27.41
C GLN A 60 22.22 -14.49 -25.99
N THR A 61 23.48 -14.30 -25.58
CA THR A 61 23.81 -13.67 -24.29
C THR A 61 23.37 -12.20 -24.28
N ASP A 62 23.49 -11.48 -25.40
CA ASP A 62 23.10 -10.07 -25.50
C ASP A 62 21.60 -9.86 -25.30
N ILE A 63 20.75 -10.83 -25.67
CA ILE A 63 19.30 -10.75 -25.46
C ILE A 63 19.00 -10.68 -23.97
N TYR A 64 19.58 -11.59 -23.19
CA TYR A 64 19.36 -11.64 -21.75
C TYR A 64 19.90 -10.38 -21.07
N ASP A 65 21.14 -9.98 -21.39
CA ASP A 65 21.75 -8.80 -20.80
C ASP A 65 20.92 -7.54 -21.07
N ALA A 66 20.39 -7.41 -22.30
CA ALA A 66 19.52 -6.31 -22.67
C ALA A 66 18.18 -6.36 -21.90
N LEU A 67 17.57 -7.54 -21.74
CA LEU A 67 16.35 -7.69 -20.92
C LEU A 67 16.60 -7.40 -19.43
N SER A 68 17.74 -7.84 -18.89
CA SER A 68 18.15 -7.59 -17.49
C SER A 68 18.34 -6.10 -17.24
N ARG A 69 19.03 -5.40 -18.16
CA ARG A 69 19.18 -3.94 -18.10
C ARG A 69 17.86 -3.21 -18.30
N ALA A 70 16.99 -3.70 -19.17
CA ALA A 70 15.63 -3.17 -19.33
C ALA A 70 14.82 -3.30 -18.03
N ALA A 71 14.89 -4.44 -17.33
CA ALA A 71 14.22 -4.64 -16.05
C ALA A 71 14.70 -3.64 -14.98
N GLY A 72 16.02 -3.49 -14.81
CA GLY A 72 16.59 -2.49 -13.89
C GLY A 72 16.27 -1.04 -14.29
N ALA A 73 16.28 -0.72 -15.59
CA ALA A 73 15.88 0.60 -16.07
C ALA A 73 14.39 0.89 -15.82
N ALA A 74 13.51 -0.12 -15.96
CA ALA A 74 12.10 -0.02 -15.61
C ALA A 74 11.89 0.22 -14.12
N GLN A 75 12.62 -0.52 -13.28
CA GLN A 75 12.62 -0.32 -11.83
C GLN A 75 13.08 1.10 -11.48
N ALA A 76 14.20 1.56 -12.05
CA ALA A 76 14.72 2.90 -11.80
C ALA A 76 13.75 4.00 -12.22
N ALA A 77 13.13 3.86 -13.41
CA ALA A 77 12.10 4.77 -13.89
C ALA A 77 10.88 4.79 -12.96
N MET A 78 10.48 3.62 -12.44
CA MET A 78 9.35 3.52 -11.53
C MET A 78 9.63 4.23 -10.20
N VAL A 79 10.76 3.94 -9.55
CA VAL A 79 11.15 4.62 -8.29
C VAL A 79 11.21 6.13 -8.50
N THR A 80 11.81 6.57 -9.62
CA THR A 80 11.89 7.99 -10.01
C THR A 80 10.50 8.64 -10.11
N GLN A 81 9.57 8.03 -10.86
CA GLN A 81 8.21 8.55 -11.07
C GLN A 81 7.38 8.57 -9.78
N GLN A 82 7.43 7.48 -9.01
CA GLN A 82 6.66 7.30 -7.78
C GLN A 82 7.10 8.32 -6.71
N ARG A 83 8.42 8.50 -6.56
CA ARG A 83 8.99 9.45 -5.60
C ARG A 83 8.63 10.89 -5.94
N TRP A 84 8.67 11.25 -7.23
CA TRP A 84 8.28 12.56 -7.70
C TRP A 84 6.80 12.88 -7.42
N ARG A 85 5.89 11.98 -7.81
CA ARG A 85 4.44 12.24 -7.68
C ARG A 85 3.92 12.27 -6.25
N ARG A 86 4.53 11.52 -5.34
CA ARG A 86 3.97 11.31 -3.99
C ARG A 86 4.69 12.06 -2.89
N TYR A 87 6.00 12.27 -3.03
CA TYR A 87 6.83 12.81 -1.95
C TYR A 87 7.47 14.15 -2.31
N GLU A 88 7.41 14.58 -3.59
CA GLU A 88 8.12 15.77 -4.09
C GLU A 88 9.58 15.81 -3.62
N ASP A 89 10.20 14.62 -3.58
CA ASP A 89 11.53 14.38 -3.01
C ASP A 89 12.63 14.76 -4.00
N ASP A 90 13.72 15.34 -3.52
CA ASP A 90 14.93 15.71 -4.28
C ASP A 90 16.02 14.60 -4.25
N GLY A 91 15.63 13.39 -3.85
CA GLY A 91 16.46 12.19 -3.88
C GLY A 91 16.94 11.77 -5.28
N GLN A 92 17.76 10.72 -5.31
CA GLN A 92 18.36 10.19 -6.53
C GLN A 92 18.22 8.66 -6.60
N VAL A 93 18.09 8.13 -7.80
CA VAL A 93 18.07 6.69 -8.08
C VAL A 93 19.39 6.31 -8.72
N GLU A 94 20.16 5.47 -8.05
CA GLU A 94 21.38 4.87 -8.62
C GLU A 94 21.01 3.60 -9.38
N LEU A 95 21.25 3.60 -10.69
CA LEU A 95 21.17 2.43 -11.55
C LEU A 95 22.57 1.85 -11.76
N GLN A 96 22.81 0.67 -11.21
CA GLN A 96 24.05 -0.09 -11.38
C GLN A 96 23.82 -1.21 -12.38
N GLU A 97 24.30 -1.06 -13.61
CA GLU A 97 24.24 -2.13 -14.62
C GLU A 97 25.55 -2.95 -14.59
N PRO A 98 25.50 -4.27 -14.90
CA PRO A 98 26.71 -5.07 -15.05
C PRO A 98 27.67 -4.47 -16.10
N ASP A 99 28.95 -4.44 -15.73
CA ASP A 99 30.07 -3.92 -16.55
C ASP A 99 29.95 -2.44 -16.96
N ARG A 100 29.14 -1.65 -16.26
CA ARG A 100 28.94 -0.22 -16.54
C ARG A 100 29.10 0.61 -15.26
N PRO A 101 29.57 1.87 -15.38
CA PRO A 101 29.61 2.77 -14.24
C PRO A 101 28.19 3.05 -13.73
N PRO A 102 27.98 3.19 -12.41
CA PRO A 102 26.70 3.58 -11.86
C PRO A 102 26.20 4.91 -12.43
N ARG A 103 24.89 5.00 -12.67
CA ARG A 103 24.23 6.22 -13.12
C ARG A 103 23.29 6.73 -12.04
N LEU A 104 23.50 7.98 -11.60
CA LEU A 104 22.61 8.67 -10.66
C LEU A 104 21.55 9.45 -11.44
N ILE A 105 20.31 8.97 -11.37
CA ILE A 105 19.14 9.54 -12.03
C ILE A 105 18.40 10.41 -11.00
N PRO A 106 18.19 11.71 -11.25
CA PRO A 106 17.44 12.55 -10.31
C PRO A 106 15.96 12.17 -10.30
N VAL A 107 15.32 12.20 -9.13
CA VAL A 107 13.86 12.07 -9.01
C VAL A 107 13.16 13.16 -9.83
N GLY A 108 12.12 12.78 -10.57
CA GLY A 108 11.35 13.70 -11.42
C GLY A 108 10.32 12.97 -12.27
N ASP A 109 9.78 13.67 -13.27
CA ASP A 109 8.86 13.05 -14.23
C ASP A 109 9.62 12.11 -15.16
N ALA A 110 9.60 10.81 -14.84
CA ALA A 110 10.26 9.79 -15.66
C ALA A 110 9.48 9.47 -16.94
N ARG A 111 8.24 9.96 -17.09
CA ARG A 111 7.34 9.67 -18.21
C ARG A 111 7.10 8.19 -18.44
N LEU A 112 7.10 7.42 -17.34
CA LEU A 112 6.74 6.01 -17.39
C LEU A 112 5.22 5.89 -17.34
N HIS A 113 4.61 5.43 -18.43
CA HIS A 113 3.15 5.28 -18.56
C HIS A 113 2.77 3.82 -18.71
N TRP A 114 1.50 3.48 -18.49
CA TRP A 114 1.01 2.09 -18.45
C TRP A 114 1.50 1.18 -19.61
N PRO A 115 1.49 1.60 -20.89
CA PRO A 115 1.99 0.73 -21.96
C PRO A 115 3.48 0.37 -21.81
N THR A 116 4.31 1.32 -21.40
CA THR A 116 5.75 1.10 -21.18
C THR A 116 6.00 0.34 -19.88
N TRP A 117 5.17 0.55 -18.86
CA TRP A 117 5.19 -0.26 -17.64
C TRP A 117 4.96 -1.74 -17.92
N VAL A 118 3.99 -2.09 -18.78
CA VAL A 118 3.74 -3.50 -19.17
C VAL A 118 4.98 -4.15 -19.79
N GLN A 119 5.73 -3.39 -20.59
CA GLN A 119 6.98 -3.87 -21.18
C GLN A 119 8.08 -4.06 -20.13
N GLY A 120 8.20 -3.15 -19.17
CA GLY A 120 9.10 -3.26 -18.03
C GLY A 120 8.77 -4.47 -17.13
N LEU A 121 7.49 -4.68 -16.83
CA LEU A 121 7.01 -5.87 -16.11
C LEU A 121 7.38 -7.15 -16.86
N ALA A 122 7.17 -7.17 -18.18
CA ALA A 122 7.50 -8.34 -19.00
C ALA A 122 9.01 -8.63 -18.98
N ALA A 123 9.87 -7.60 -19.05
CA ALA A 123 11.32 -7.76 -18.91
C ALA A 123 11.68 -8.37 -17.54
N ALA A 124 11.13 -7.80 -16.46
CA ALA A 124 11.37 -8.28 -15.09
C ALA A 124 10.92 -9.74 -14.88
N LEU A 125 9.78 -10.15 -15.44
CA LEU A 125 9.30 -11.53 -15.40
C LEU A 125 10.23 -12.48 -16.16
N ILE A 126 10.67 -12.10 -17.36
CA ILE A 126 11.60 -12.93 -18.15
C ILE A 126 12.94 -13.08 -17.42
N THR A 127 13.42 -12.03 -16.75
CA THR A 127 14.71 -12.05 -16.04
C THR A 127 14.62 -12.59 -14.61
N ARG A 128 13.40 -12.85 -14.13
CA ARG A 128 13.07 -13.25 -12.74
C ARG A 128 13.58 -12.23 -11.73
N ASP A 129 13.55 -10.96 -12.10
CA ASP A 129 14.09 -9.88 -11.28
C ASP A 129 13.09 -9.49 -10.18
N ASP A 130 13.21 -10.17 -9.04
CA ASP A 130 12.30 -10.01 -7.89
C ASP A 130 12.30 -8.57 -7.33
N ASP A 131 13.42 -7.85 -7.41
CA ASP A 131 13.51 -6.46 -6.95
C ASP A 131 12.71 -5.54 -7.88
N ALA A 132 12.86 -5.72 -9.19
CA ALA A 132 12.06 -5.02 -10.18
C ALA A 132 10.58 -5.36 -10.05
N LEU A 133 10.21 -6.63 -9.83
CA LEU A 133 8.83 -7.06 -9.63
C LEU A 133 8.21 -6.48 -8.36
N ASN A 134 8.93 -6.51 -7.23
CA ASN A 134 8.49 -5.90 -5.96
C ASN A 134 8.24 -4.39 -6.13
N THR A 135 9.08 -3.72 -6.92
CA THR A 135 8.91 -2.30 -7.24
C THR A 135 7.71 -2.05 -8.16
N LEU A 136 7.63 -2.76 -9.28
CA LEU A 136 6.66 -2.49 -10.35
C LEU A 136 5.22 -2.89 -9.97
N CYS A 137 5.05 -3.94 -9.18
CA CYS A 137 3.74 -4.54 -8.88
C CYS A 137 2.98 -3.89 -7.70
N THR A 138 3.48 -2.81 -7.10
CA THR A 138 2.73 -2.11 -6.05
C THR A 138 1.57 -1.30 -6.63
N PRO A 139 0.44 -1.16 -5.92
CA PRO A 139 -0.66 -0.27 -6.33
C PRO A 139 -0.19 1.16 -6.62
N GLU A 140 0.75 1.66 -5.81
CA GLU A 140 1.32 2.99 -5.96
C GLU A 140 2.09 3.16 -7.27
N SER A 141 2.85 2.14 -7.68
CA SER A 141 3.58 2.13 -8.95
C SER A 141 2.63 2.20 -10.15
N ILE A 142 1.50 1.50 -10.07
CA ILE A 142 0.48 1.50 -11.13
C ILE A 142 -0.23 2.86 -11.19
N GLU A 143 -0.55 3.45 -10.04
CA GLU A 143 -1.15 4.80 -9.97
C GLU A 143 -0.19 5.88 -10.51
N ALA A 144 1.11 5.76 -10.22
CA ALA A 144 2.14 6.69 -10.68
C ALA A 144 2.24 6.78 -12.21
N CYS A 145 1.85 5.71 -12.92
CA CYS A 145 1.81 5.65 -14.40
C CYS A 145 0.65 6.45 -15.03
N SER A 146 -0.22 7.05 -14.22
CA SER A 146 -1.44 7.68 -14.69
C SER A 146 -1.23 8.85 -15.63
N LEU A 147 -2.08 8.90 -16.66
CA LEU A 147 -2.19 10.01 -17.60
C LEU A 147 -3.60 10.60 -17.55
N PRO A 148 -3.79 11.87 -17.96
CA PRO A 148 -5.12 12.46 -18.08
C PRO A 148 -6.03 11.61 -18.97
N THR A 149 -7.30 11.48 -18.60
CA THR A 149 -8.30 10.67 -19.31
C THR A 149 -8.57 11.10 -20.76
N SER A 150 -8.10 12.29 -21.15
CA SER A 150 -8.10 12.77 -22.53
C SER A 150 -7.01 12.14 -23.42
N HIS A 151 -5.97 11.56 -22.82
CA HIS A 151 -4.80 11.01 -23.53
C HIS A 151 -4.76 9.47 -23.49
N ILE A 152 -5.53 8.84 -22.61
CA ILE A 152 -5.50 7.39 -22.42
C ILE A 152 -6.83 6.85 -21.90
N ASP A 153 -7.17 5.63 -22.32
CA ASP A 153 -8.42 4.98 -21.90
C ASP A 153 -8.41 4.57 -20.41
N PRO A 154 -9.58 4.56 -19.74
CA PRO A 154 -9.68 4.27 -18.31
C PRO A 154 -9.49 2.78 -17.95
N PHE A 155 -9.30 1.88 -18.92
CA PHE A 155 -9.10 0.46 -18.64
C PHE A 155 -7.67 0.16 -18.13
N TRP A 156 -6.70 1.02 -18.41
CA TRP A 156 -5.28 0.76 -18.15
C TRP A 156 -4.91 0.49 -16.68
N PRO A 157 -5.43 1.22 -15.68
CA PRO A 157 -5.21 0.88 -14.28
C PRO A 157 -5.62 -0.56 -13.97
N PHE A 158 -6.84 -0.96 -14.35
CA PHE A 158 -7.35 -2.31 -14.10
C PHE A 158 -6.54 -3.38 -14.84
N TYR A 159 -6.13 -3.08 -16.08
CA TYR A 159 -5.30 -3.98 -16.88
C TYR A 159 -3.92 -4.22 -16.25
N CYS A 160 -3.26 -3.16 -15.79
CA CYS A 160 -1.96 -3.27 -15.13
C CYS A 160 -2.08 -3.94 -13.76
N SER A 161 -3.13 -3.61 -13.00
CA SER A 161 -3.42 -4.27 -11.72
C SER A 161 -3.72 -5.75 -11.88
N ALA A 162 -4.44 -6.16 -12.94
CA ALA A 162 -4.67 -7.58 -13.24
C ALA A 162 -3.35 -8.33 -13.52
N LEU A 163 -2.44 -7.71 -14.27
CA LEU A 163 -1.10 -8.26 -14.52
C LEU A 163 -0.28 -8.36 -13.22
N ALA A 164 -0.21 -7.29 -12.43
CA ALA A 164 0.52 -7.27 -11.16
C ALA A 164 -0.04 -8.27 -10.16
N ALA A 165 -1.37 -8.34 -10.01
CA ALA A 165 -2.05 -9.33 -9.16
C ALA A 165 -1.74 -10.75 -9.63
N ALA A 166 -1.72 -11.02 -10.93
CA ALA A 166 -1.37 -12.34 -11.43
C ALA A 166 0.07 -12.75 -11.08
N VAL A 167 0.98 -11.80 -10.84
CA VAL A 167 2.35 -12.05 -10.35
C VAL A 167 2.36 -12.28 -8.85
N VAL A 168 1.79 -11.35 -8.08
CA VAL A 168 1.92 -11.29 -6.61
C VAL A 168 0.87 -12.12 -5.87
N GLU A 169 -0.40 -12.03 -6.28
CA GLU A 169 -1.54 -12.67 -5.62
C GLU A 169 -2.60 -13.14 -6.66
N PRO A 170 -2.45 -14.35 -7.23
CA PRO A 170 -3.29 -14.83 -8.34
C PRO A 170 -4.79 -14.89 -8.03
N THR A 171 -5.15 -15.09 -6.75
CA THR A 171 -6.54 -15.13 -6.28
C THR A 171 -7.25 -13.79 -6.42
N ALA A 172 -6.53 -12.68 -6.21
CA ALA A 172 -7.06 -11.33 -6.33
C ALA A 172 -7.24 -10.87 -7.80
N ALA A 173 -6.62 -11.56 -8.77
CA ALA A 173 -6.62 -11.14 -10.17
C ALA A 173 -8.01 -11.21 -10.82
N SER A 174 -8.91 -12.10 -10.38
CA SER A 174 -10.18 -12.38 -11.07
C SER A 174 -11.11 -11.17 -11.21
N ALA A 175 -11.24 -10.36 -10.14
CA ALA A 175 -12.07 -9.14 -10.18
C ALA A 175 -11.46 -8.09 -11.13
N LEU A 176 -10.14 -7.89 -11.04
CA LEU A 176 -9.41 -6.93 -11.87
C LEU A 176 -9.44 -7.30 -13.35
N ILE A 177 -9.41 -8.60 -13.67
CA ILE A 177 -9.57 -9.12 -15.04
C ILE A 177 -10.95 -8.77 -15.60
N ALA A 178 -12.00 -8.93 -14.79
CA ALA A 178 -13.38 -8.61 -15.21
C ALA A 178 -13.55 -7.10 -15.50
N ASP A 179 -13.00 -6.25 -14.63
CA ASP A 179 -13.02 -4.79 -14.81
C ASP A 179 -12.21 -4.35 -16.03
N ALA A 180 -11.00 -4.90 -16.19
CA ALA A 180 -10.16 -4.64 -17.37
C ALA A 180 -10.86 -5.09 -18.67
N THR A 181 -11.51 -6.26 -18.67
CA THR A 181 -12.27 -6.76 -19.82
C THR A 181 -13.42 -5.83 -20.19
N THR A 182 -14.17 -5.36 -19.18
CA THR A 182 -15.26 -4.40 -19.37
C THR A 182 -14.73 -3.08 -19.94
N GLY A 183 -13.61 -2.58 -19.40
CA GLY A 183 -12.95 -1.37 -19.89
C GLY A 183 -12.46 -1.50 -21.33
N LEU A 184 -11.88 -2.65 -21.72
CA LEU A 184 -11.44 -2.93 -23.09
C LEU A 184 -12.60 -2.97 -24.10
N ASN A 185 -13.83 -3.28 -23.67
CA ASN A 185 -15.03 -3.19 -24.52
C ASN A 185 -15.47 -1.73 -24.76
N GLN A 186 -15.05 -0.81 -23.91
CA GLN A 186 -15.48 0.60 -23.92
C GLN A 186 -14.36 1.57 -24.35
N ALA A 187 -13.20 1.04 -24.74
CA ALA A 187 -12.05 1.82 -25.16
C ALA A 187 -12.36 2.68 -26.40
N LYS A 188 -11.80 3.89 -26.41
CA LYS A 188 -12.01 4.92 -27.43
C LYS A 188 -10.70 5.43 -28.03
N ILE A 189 -9.60 5.40 -27.27
CA ILE A 189 -8.31 6.00 -27.66
C ILE A 189 -7.37 4.95 -28.24
N ALA A 190 -7.24 3.80 -27.59
CA ALA A 190 -6.37 2.72 -28.01
C ALA A 190 -6.82 2.12 -29.35
N ASP A 191 -5.84 1.80 -30.20
CA ASP A 191 -6.07 1.17 -31.50
C ASP A 191 -6.88 -0.13 -31.34
N PRO A 192 -8.03 -0.28 -32.03
CA PRO A 192 -8.82 -1.50 -32.00
C PRO A 192 -8.00 -2.77 -32.33
N ALA A 193 -7.03 -2.69 -33.24
CA ALA A 193 -6.17 -3.83 -33.56
C ALA A 193 -5.27 -4.20 -32.38
N LEU A 194 -4.70 -3.21 -31.69
CA LEU A 194 -3.91 -3.43 -30.47
C LEU A 194 -4.76 -4.08 -29.36
N ILE A 195 -6.00 -3.63 -29.17
CA ILE A 195 -6.93 -4.21 -28.19
C ILE A 195 -7.20 -5.68 -28.51
N GLN A 196 -7.60 -5.98 -29.75
CA GLN A 196 -8.04 -7.32 -30.14
C GLN A 196 -6.90 -8.31 -30.27
N LEU A 197 -5.74 -7.88 -30.76
CA LEU A 197 -4.65 -8.78 -31.12
C LEU A 197 -3.51 -8.82 -30.09
N ARG A 198 -3.49 -7.91 -29.10
CA ARG A 198 -2.48 -7.90 -28.03
C ARG A 198 -3.09 -7.85 -26.63
N LEU A 199 -3.89 -6.83 -26.32
CA LEU A 199 -4.33 -6.61 -24.94
C LEU A 199 -5.29 -7.70 -24.46
N ARG A 200 -6.32 -8.04 -25.25
CA ARG A 200 -7.27 -9.11 -24.90
C ARG A 200 -6.61 -10.48 -24.79
N PRO A 201 -5.81 -10.96 -25.75
CA PRO A 201 -5.17 -12.27 -25.61
C PRO A 201 -4.21 -12.36 -24.43
N VAL A 202 -3.50 -11.27 -24.09
CA VAL A 202 -2.67 -11.21 -22.88
C VAL A 202 -3.52 -11.28 -21.61
N LEU A 203 -4.67 -10.60 -21.57
CA LEU A 203 -5.58 -10.66 -20.42
C LEU A 203 -6.22 -12.06 -20.26
N GLU A 204 -6.54 -12.73 -21.38
CA GLU A 204 -6.99 -14.13 -21.39
C GLU A 204 -5.91 -15.09 -20.89
N LEU A 205 -4.65 -14.83 -21.26
CA LEU A 205 -3.49 -15.56 -20.73
C LEU A 205 -3.36 -15.39 -19.21
N VAL A 206 -3.53 -14.17 -18.71
CA VAL A 206 -3.54 -13.88 -17.26
C VAL A 206 -4.67 -14.64 -16.56
N ALA A 207 -5.88 -14.64 -17.14
CA ALA A 207 -7.00 -15.40 -16.60
C ALA A 207 -6.74 -16.91 -16.57
N ALA A 208 -6.13 -17.45 -17.62
CA ALA A 208 -5.74 -18.86 -17.68
C ALA A 208 -4.62 -19.21 -16.68
N LEU A 209 -3.71 -18.27 -16.41
CA LEU A 209 -2.67 -18.47 -15.41
C LEU A 209 -3.26 -18.56 -13.99
N ALA A 210 -4.31 -17.81 -13.71
CA ALA A 210 -4.98 -17.81 -12.40
C ALA A 210 -5.73 -19.12 -12.09
N THR A 211 -6.11 -19.91 -13.10
CA THR A 211 -6.77 -21.22 -12.89
C THR A 211 -5.79 -22.33 -12.50
N ASN A 212 -4.48 -22.10 -12.69
CA ASN A 212 -3.42 -23.10 -12.52
C ASN A 212 -3.65 -24.40 -13.32
N ASP A 213 -4.36 -24.31 -14.45
CA ASP A 213 -4.64 -25.44 -15.34
C ASP A 213 -3.76 -25.41 -16.59
N THR A 214 -2.99 -26.47 -16.81
CA THR A 214 -1.99 -26.56 -17.89
C THR A 214 -2.63 -26.49 -19.27
N ASP A 215 -3.74 -27.18 -19.49
CA ASP A 215 -4.40 -27.24 -20.81
C ASP A 215 -5.06 -25.91 -21.17
N THR A 216 -5.73 -25.27 -20.20
CA THR A 216 -6.30 -23.94 -20.34
C THR A 216 -5.22 -22.91 -20.65
N PHE A 217 -4.09 -22.95 -19.94
CA PHE A 217 -2.97 -22.05 -20.18
C PHE A 217 -2.37 -22.22 -21.58
N ASN A 218 -2.04 -23.45 -22.00
CA ASN A 218 -1.48 -23.69 -23.33
C ASN A 218 -2.45 -23.30 -24.46
N THR A 219 -3.76 -23.49 -24.25
CA THR A 219 -4.79 -23.03 -25.20
C THR A 219 -4.80 -21.51 -25.33
N ALA A 220 -4.75 -20.78 -24.22
CA ALA A 220 -4.69 -19.32 -24.21
C ALA A 220 -3.36 -18.80 -24.82
N LEU A 221 -2.23 -19.44 -24.51
CA LEU A 221 -0.92 -19.11 -25.05
C LEU A 221 -0.87 -19.27 -26.57
N HIS A 222 -1.41 -20.38 -27.10
CA HIS A 222 -1.50 -20.58 -28.52
C HIS A 222 -2.33 -19.47 -29.20
N LYS A 223 -3.49 -19.11 -28.64
CA LYS A 223 -4.33 -18.00 -29.16
C LYS A 223 -3.59 -16.67 -29.15
N ALA A 224 -2.88 -16.35 -28.06
CA ALA A 224 -2.12 -15.11 -27.95
C ALA A 224 -0.98 -15.03 -28.99
N LEU A 225 -0.30 -16.14 -29.26
CA LEU A 225 0.77 -16.19 -30.27
C LEU A 225 0.22 -16.08 -31.70
N VAL A 226 -0.94 -16.69 -31.98
CA VAL A 226 -1.63 -16.51 -33.28
C VAL A 226 -2.06 -15.06 -33.47
N ALA A 227 -2.62 -14.43 -32.43
CA ALA A 227 -3.02 -13.02 -32.46
C ALA A 227 -1.81 -12.09 -32.63
N HIS A 228 -0.70 -12.36 -31.94
CA HIS A 228 0.55 -11.62 -32.10
C HIS A 228 1.06 -11.69 -33.55
N ARG A 229 1.06 -12.89 -34.15
CA ARG A 229 1.43 -13.05 -35.56
C ARG A 229 0.54 -12.21 -36.48
N GLN A 230 -0.77 -12.24 -36.29
CA GLN A 230 -1.71 -11.43 -37.09
C GLN A 230 -1.45 -9.92 -36.93
N LEU A 231 -1.09 -9.48 -35.73
CA LEU A 231 -0.72 -8.08 -35.49
C LEU A 231 0.56 -7.72 -36.26
N CYS A 232 1.56 -8.59 -36.25
CA CYS A 232 2.81 -8.37 -36.99
C CYS A 232 2.57 -8.25 -38.49
N GLU A 233 1.68 -9.07 -39.06
CA GLU A 233 1.30 -9.02 -40.48
C GLU A 233 0.61 -7.70 -40.88
N GLN A 234 0.06 -6.94 -39.93
CA GLN A 234 -0.59 -5.64 -40.15
C GLN A 234 0.35 -4.44 -40.00
N ARG A 235 1.59 -4.67 -39.55
CA ARG A 235 2.56 -3.62 -39.24
C ARG A 235 3.68 -3.53 -40.27
N ASP A 236 4.52 -2.51 -40.12
CA ASP A 236 5.70 -2.34 -40.96
C ASP A 236 6.65 -3.54 -40.79
N MET A 237 7.26 -3.97 -41.90
CA MET A 237 8.20 -5.09 -41.96
C MET A 237 9.41 -4.89 -41.03
N TYR A 238 9.74 -3.65 -40.67
CA TYR A 238 10.83 -3.29 -39.76
C TYR A 238 10.36 -2.86 -38.36
N ASP A 239 9.14 -3.22 -37.95
CA ASP A 239 8.71 -3.05 -36.57
C ASP A 239 9.36 -4.11 -35.66
N TRP A 240 10.29 -3.66 -34.83
CA TRP A 240 11.02 -4.50 -33.87
C TRP A 240 10.10 -5.11 -32.80
N SER A 241 8.93 -4.52 -32.52
CA SER A 241 8.03 -5.02 -31.47
C SER A 241 7.30 -6.32 -31.83
N GLY A 242 7.44 -6.77 -33.09
CA GLY A 242 6.90 -8.04 -33.59
C GLY A 242 7.92 -9.18 -33.71
N LEU A 243 9.18 -8.99 -33.29
CA LEU A 243 10.22 -10.01 -33.47
C LEU A 243 10.01 -11.22 -32.54
N PHE A 244 9.60 -11.00 -31.30
CA PHE A 244 8.99 -12.01 -30.45
C PHE A 244 7.90 -11.42 -29.54
N ALA A 245 6.98 -12.27 -29.09
CA ALA A 245 5.85 -11.87 -28.26
C ALA A 245 6.29 -11.62 -26.81
N LEU A 246 6.73 -10.40 -26.50
CA LEU A 246 7.31 -10.03 -25.19
C LEU A 246 6.42 -10.42 -24.01
N GLU A 247 5.16 -9.97 -23.99
CA GLU A 247 4.23 -10.24 -22.88
C GLU A 247 3.85 -11.72 -22.77
N ALA A 248 3.63 -12.40 -23.90
CA ALA A 248 3.31 -13.83 -23.91
C ALA A 248 4.50 -14.67 -23.42
N THR A 249 5.72 -14.26 -23.78
CA THR A 249 6.97 -14.89 -23.31
C THR A 249 7.13 -14.71 -21.81
N ALA A 250 6.85 -13.52 -21.28
CA ALA A 250 6.89 -13.22 -19.85
C ALA A 250 5.88 -14.06 -19.05
N LEU A 251 4.64 -14.16 -19.53
CA LEU A 251 3.62 -14.98 -18.86
C LEU A 251 3.89 -16.49 -18.99
N ALA A 252 4.48 -16.94 -20.10
CA ALA A 252 4.93 -18.32 -20.25
C ALA A 252 6.11 -18.64 -19.31
N ALA A 253 7.04 -17.71 -19.12
CA ALA A 253 8.10 -17.80 -18.12
C ALA A 253 7.54 -17.94 -16.69
N LEU A 254 6.57 -17.10 -16.33
CA LEU A 254 5.89 -17.18 -15.03
C LEU A 254 5.12 -18.51 -14.86
N ALA A 255 4.44 -18.98 -15.91
CA ALA A 255 3.75 -20.27 -15.90
C ALA A 255 4.72 -21.44 -15.71
N HIS A 256 5.86 -21.41 -16.40
CA HIS A 256 6.93 -22.38 -16.25
C HIS A 256 7.47 -22.40 -14.82
N ASP A 257 7.70 -21.23 -14.22
CA ASP A 257 8.18 -21.11 -12.84
C ASP A 257 7.13 -21.60 -11.82
N ARG A 258 5.84 -21.59 -12.19
CA ARG A 258 4.71 -22.21 -11.47
C ARG A 258 4.49 -23.68 -11.79
N GLN A 259 5.43 -24.33 -12.47
CA GLN A 259 5.40 -25.75 -12.83
C GLN A 259 4.29 -26.14 -13.83
N LEU A 260 3.73 -25.18 -14.58
CA LEU A 260 2.85 -25.48 -15.70
C LEU A 260 3.69 -25.92 -16.92
N SER A 261 3.36 -27.08 -17.47
CA SER A 261 4.10 -27.62 -18.62
C SER A 261 3.78 -26.85 -19.90
N ILE A 262 4.77 -26.17 -20.49
CA ILE A 262 4.59 -25.42 -21.73
C ILE A 262 4.80 -26.36 -22.93
N THR A 263 3.74 -26.61 -23.69
CA THR A 263 3.75 -27.51 -24.86
C THR A 263 3.67 -26.77 -26.20
N VAL A 264 3.30 -25.49 -26.17
CA VAL A 264 3.19 -24.66 -27.37
C VAL A 264 4.58 -24.34 -27.93
N THR A 265 4.79 -24.66 -29.21
CA THR A 265 5.98 -24.26 -29.97
C THR A 265 5.63 -23.13 -30.93
N SER A 266 6.39 -22.05 -30.93
CA SER A 266 6.19 -20.90 -31.81
C SER A 266 7.51 -20.17 -32.05
N ASP A 267 7.70 -19.65 -33.27
CA ASP A 267 8.86 -18.82 -33.62
C ASP A 267 8.86 -17.47 -32.88
N TYR A 268 7.71 -17.05 -32.34
CA TYR A 268 7.55 -15.84 -31.52
C TYR A 268 7.69 -16.10 -30.01
N LEU A 269 8.01 -17.33 -29.60
CA LEU A 269 8.15 -17.74 -28.20
C LEU A 269 9.54 -18.36 -27.94
N PRO A 270 10.56 -17.54 -27.65
CA PRO A 270 11.91 -18.03 -27.45
C PRO A 270 12.00 -18.94 -26.20
N THR A 271 12.22 -20.24 -26.40
CA THR A 271 12.21 -21.24 -25.31
C THR A 271 13.25 -20.96 -24.22
N ALA A 272 14.45 -20.45 -24.60
CA ALA A 272 15.48 -20.10 -23.63
C ALA A 272 15.02 -19.01 -22.64
N LEU A 273 14.23 -18.02 -23.11
CA LEU A 273 13.63 -16.97 -22.29
C LEU A 273 12.54 -17.52 -21.37
N VAL A 274 11.75 -18.48 -21.86
CA VAL A 274 10.73 -19.16 -21.05
C VAL A 274 11.37 -20.00 -19.95
N ASN A 275 12.43 -20.76 -20.25
CA ASN A 275 13.07 -21.65 -19.28
C ASN A 275 13.96 -20.93 -18.26
N GLY A 276 14.50 -19.76 -18.62
CA GLY A 276 15.47 -19.06 -17.79
C GLY A 276 16.91 -19.57 -17.90
N ASP A 277 17.28 -20.16 -19.04
CA ASP A 277 18.57 -20.84 -19.27
C ASP A 277 19.72 -19.84 -19.56
N PHE A 278 20.02 -18.92 -18.63
CA PHE A 278 21.07 -17.90 -18.78
C PHE A 278 21.65 -17.43 -17.43
N PRO A 279 22.85 -16.81 -17.44
CA PRO A 279 23.42 -16.15 -16.26
C PRO A 279 22.44 -15.13 -15.69
N ARG A 280 22.46 -14.88 -14.38
CA ARG A 280 21.51 -13.98 -13.70
C ARG A 280 22.17 -12.70 -13.20
N ASP A 281 23.07 -12.12 -13.99
CA ASP A 281 23.65 -10.83 -13.65
C ASP A 281 22.59 -9.74 -13.88
N ARG A 282 22.21 -9.09 -12.78
CA ARG A 282 21.11 -8.13 -12.73
C ARG A 282 21.62 -6.72 -12.58
N ALA A 283 20.85 -5.78 -13.12
CA ALA A 283 21.02 -4.40 -12.72
C ALA A 283 20.47 -4.21 -11.30
N HIS A 284 21.18 -3.44 -10.47
CA HIS A 284 20.73 -3.09 -9.13
C HIS A 284 20.26 -1.64 -9.11
N VAL A 285 19.15 -1.40 -8.43
CA VAL A 285 18.58 -0.07 -8.24
C VAL A 285 18.63 0.30 -6.77
N ILE A 286 19.28 1.41 -6.45
CA ILE A 286 19.42 1.89 -5.08
C ILE A 286 18.85 3.31 -5.01
N TYR A 287 17.91 3.54 -4.10
CA TYR A 287 17.39 4.88 -3.87
C TYR A 287 18.20 5.61 -2.80
N HIS A 288 18.74 6.78 -3.15
CA HIS A 288 19.39 7.67 -2.22
C HIS A 288 18.40 8.73 -1.77
N PHE A 289 17.98 8.64 -0.50
CA PHE A 289 17.23 9.71 0.14
C PHE A 289 18.08 10.98 0.20
N PRO A 290 17.46 12.17 0.09
CA PRO A 290 18.18 13.40 0.34
C PRO A 290 18.71 13.42 1.76
N GLN A 291 19.85 14.08 1.96
CA GLN A 291 20.41 14.19 3.30
C GLN A 291 19.45 14.98 4.20
N ARG A 292 19.06 14.39 5.33
CA ARG A 292 18.19 15.02 6.33
C ARG A 292 18.95 15.24 7.63
N SER A 293 18.37 16.00 8.55
CA SER A 293 18.93 16.17 9.89
C SER A 293 18.07 15.46 10.94
N ILE A 294 18.73 14.94 11.97
CA ILE A 294 18.07 14.26 13.11
C ILE A 294 18.50 14.91 14.41
N LEU A 295 17.58 14.96 15.37
CA LEU A 295 17.84 15.47 16.72
C LEU A 295 18.26 14.35 17.69
N THR A 296 17.81 13.13 17.43
CA THR A 296 18.15 11.93 18.19
C THR A 296 18.48 10.79 17.25
N ALA A 297 19.21 9.78 17.73
CA ALA A 297 19.51 8.59 16.93
C ALA A 297 18.23 7.83 16.53
N ASP A 298 17.22 7.83 17.40
CA ASP A 298 15.95 7.12 17.19
C ASP A 298 15.17 7.66 15.99
N GLU A 299 15.28 8.95 15.67
CA GLU A 299 14.61 9.56 14.51
C GLU A 299 15.04 8.91 13.18
N ALA A 300 16.27 8.42 13.08
CA ALA A 300 16.71 7.68 11.89
C ALA A 300 15.97 6.33 11.77
N HIS A 301 15.75 5.63 12.88
CA HIS A 301 15.02 4.37 12.89
C HIS A 301 13.54 4.58 12.58
N TRP A 302 12.91 5.57 13.21
CA TRP A 302 11.53 5.98 12.94
C TRP A 302 11.32 6.40 11.49
N PHE A 303 12.29 7.10 10.89
CA PHE A 303 12.23 7.46 9.47
C PHE A 303 12.20 6.22 8.58
N LEU A 304 13.07 5.24 8.86
CA LEU A 304 13.14 3.99 8.12
C LEU A 304 11.91 3.10 8.38
N ASP A 305 11.32 3.14 9.59
CA ASP A 305 10.07 2.44 9.93
C ASP A 305 8.91 3.00 9.11
N LEU A 306 8.81 4.33 9.04
CA LEU A 306 7.81 5.02 8.22
C LEU A 306 7.96 4.71 6.73
N ALA A 307 9.19 4.47 6.27
CA ALA A 307 9.48 4.06 4.91
C ALA A 307 9.26 2.55 4.65
N GLY A 308 8.92 1.77 5.67
CA GLY A 308 8.56 0.35 5.56
C GLY A 308 9.74 -0.62 5.55
N PHE A 309 10.95 -0.17 5.87
CA PHE A 309 12.10 -1.08 5.98
C PHE A 309 11.96 -1.93 7.25
N PRO A 310 12.31 -3.21 7.29
CA PRO A 310 12.33 -3.97 8.54
C PRO A 310 13.62 -3.72 9.33
N PRO A 311 13.61 -3.71 10.68
CA PRO A 311 14.79 -3.45 11.50
C PRO A 311 16.00 -4.34 11.20
N GLN A 312 15.77 -5.62 10.94
CA GLN A 312 16.81 -6.61 10.63
C GLN A 312 17.47 -6.43 9.25
N ALA A 313 16.87 -5.64 8.36
CA ALA A 313 17.40 -5.37 7.02
C ALA A 313 18.06 -4.00 6.92
N ARG A 314 18.50 -3.45 8.05
CA ARG A 314 19.18 -2.16 8.13
C ARG A 314 20.58 -2.33 8.68
N SER A 315 21.52 -1.61 8.11
CA SER A 315 22.85 -1.42 8.67
C SER A 315 23.22 0.05 8.61
N HIS A 316 24.10 0.49 9.51
CA HIS A 316 24.54 1.87 9.51
C HIS A 316 26.03 2.00 9.79
N GLN A 317 26.58 3.12 9.34
CA GLN A 317 27.95 3.55 9.62
C GLN A 317 27.95 5.04 9.96
N LEU A 318 28.81 5.42 10.90
CA LEU A 318 29.05 6.82 11.25
C LEU A 318 30.20 7.37 10.40
N LEU A 319 29.92 8.41 9.65
CA LEU A 319 30.87 9.13 8.81
C LEU A 319 31.15 10.50 9.42
N ASN A 320 32.41 10.93 9.38
CA ASN A 320 32.76 12.31 9.70
C ASN A 320 32.98 13.06 8.38
N ASN A 321 32.11 14.01 8.07
CA ASN A 321 32.19 14.84 6.87
C ASN A 321 32.38 16.30 7.29
N ASN A 322 33.57 16.85 7.06
CA ASN A 322 33.91 18.24 7.39
C ASN A 322 33.62 18.64 8.86
N GLY A 323 33.79 17.72 9.81
CA GLY A 323 33.53 17.96 11.23
C GLY A 323 32.09 17.73 11.67
N GLN A 324 31.19 17.37 10.74
CA GLN A 324 29.81 16.98 11.03
C GLN A 324 29.70 15.45 11.06
N LEU A 325 29.03 14.92 12.09
CA LEU A 325 28.74 13.49 12.21
C LEU A 325 27.51 13.15 11.36
N ILE A 326 27.69 12.24 10.39
CA ILE A 326 26.63 11.76 9.51
C ILE A 326 26.41 10.27 9.79
N ALA A 327 25.19 9.90 10.17
CA ALA A 327 24.76 8.52 10.22
C ALA A 327 24.24 8.11 8.84
N ARG A 328 24.97 7.22 8.15
CA ARG A 328 24.57 6.68 6.84
C ARG A 328 24.02 5.29 7.04
N TYR A 329 22.75 5.11 6.68
CA TYR A 329 22.03 3.85 6.72
C TYR A 329 21.92 3.26 5.32
N GLU A 330 22.11 1.95 5.24
CA GLU A 330 21.74 1.11 4.11
C GLU A 330 20.57 0.23 4.57
N ALA A 331 19.46 0.28 3.84
CA ALA A 331 18.21 -0.36 4.21
C ALA A 331 17.64 -1.14 3.04
N GLN A 332 17.16 -2.35 3.30
CA GLN A 332 16.69 -3.29 2.27
C GLN A 332 15.31 -3.87 2.60
N ASN A 333 14.64 -4.43 1.59
CA ASN A 333 13.38 -5.17 1.72
C ASN A 333 12.16 -4.34 2.16
N ALA A 334 12.08 -3.05 1.81
CA ALA A 334 10.82 -2.33 1.91
C ALA A 334 9.90 -2.65 0.73
N PRO A 335 8.56 -2.71 0.94
CA PRO A 335 7.60 -2.87 -0.16
C PRO A 335 7.73 -1.75 -1.19
N GLY A 336 7.92 -2.10 -2.47
CA GLY A 336 8.08 -1.13 -3.54
C GLY A 336 9.43 -0.38 -3.55
N LEU A 337 10.31 -0.64 -2.57
CA LEU A 337 11.64 -0.04 -2.49
C LEU A 337 12.66 -1.04 -1.93
N PRO A 338 13.16 -1.99 -2.75
CA PRO A 338 13.98 -3.09 -2.28
C PRO A 338 15.31 -2.67 -1.63
N HIS A 339 15.90 -1.55 -2.06
CA HIS A 339 17.18 -1.07 -1.53
C HIS A 339 17.23 0.45 -1.52
N ALA A 340 17.60 1.03 -0.38
CA ALA A 340 17.83 2.46 -0.23
C ALA A 340 18.98 2.80 0.70
N ILE A 341 19.52 4.01 0.52
CA ILE A 341 20.53 4.63 1.36
C ILE A 341 19.94 5.94 1.90
N ALA A 342 20.00 6.12 3.22
CA ALA A 342 19.59 7.34 3.89
C ALA A 342 20.74 7.92 4.72
N SER A 343 20.98 9.22 4.60
CA SER A 343 22.04 9.91 5.35
C SER A 343 21.44 10.97 6.27
N PHE A 344 21.79 10.91 7.54
CA PHE A 344 21.28 11.80 8.57
C PHE A 344 22.41 12.56 9.24
N ALA A 345 22.34 13.88 9.22
CA ALA A 345 23.25 14.72 9.97
C ALA A 345 22.72 14.89 11.40
N LEU A 346 23.53 14.53 12.40
CA LEU A 346 23.17 14.77 13.80
C LEU A 346 23.36 16.27 14.11
N ILE A 347 22.31 16.90 14.63
CA ILE A 347 22.32 18.32 15.00
C ILE A 347 21.92 18.49 16.46
N GLU A 348 22.58 19.38 17.17
CA GLU A 348 22.16 19.79 18.51
C GLU A 348 21.12 20.91 18.40
N THR A 349 20.11 20.91 19.27
CA THR A 349 19.06 21.95 19.31
C THR A 349 19.62 23.36 19.56
N SER A 350 20.80 23.46 20.18
CA SER A 350 21.55 24.70 20.39
C SER A 350 22.22 25.26 19.13
N ASP A 351 22.47 24.43 18.12
CA ASP A 351 23.31 24.73 16.95
C ASP A 351 22.51 24.77 15.64
N LEU A 352 21.21 25.03 15.70
CA LEU A 352 20.35 25.09 14.50
C LEU A 352 20.86 26.15 13.51
N PRO A 353 21.34 25.77 12.32
CA PRO A 353 21.73 26.73 11.30
C PRO A 353 20.50 27.53 10.82
N ASN A 354 20.73 28.74 10.30
CA ASN A 354 19.71 29.55 9.65
C ASN A 354 20.02 29.65 8.14
N PRO A 355 19.15 29.14 7.24
CA PRO A 355 17.83 28.56 7.51
C PRO A 355 17.89 27.19 8.22
N ALA A 356 16.82 26.89 8.96
CA ALA A 356 16.69 25.66 9.72
C ALA A 356 16.83 24.43 8.80
N PRO A 357 17.56 23.39 9.22
CA PRO A 357 17.79 22.22 8.41
C PRO A 357 16.50 21.41 8.23
N LEU A 358 16.39 20.70 7.10
CA LEU A 358 15.28 19.80 6.86
C LEU A 358 15.39 18.58 7.78
N LEU A 359 14.48 18.47 8.75
CA LEU A 359 14.43 17.33 9.66
C LEU A 359 13.98 16.05 8.94
N ALA A 360 14.44 14.90 9.44
CA ALA A 360 14.08 13.59 8.91
C ALA A 360 12.57 13.36 8.89
N LEU A 361 11.93 13.70 10.01
CA LEU A 361 10.50 13.58 10.25
C LEU A 361 9.95 14.91 10.73
N ASP A 362 8.73 15.27 10.34
CA ASP A 362 7.99 16.38 10.95
C ASP A 362 7.18 15.93 12.19
N ALA A 363 6.53 16.88 12.87
CA ALA A 363 5.74 16.57 14.06
C ALA A 363 4.52 15.67 13.77
N GLY A 364 3.89 15.80 12.60
CA GLY A 364 2.73 14.98 12.26
C GLY A 364 3.10 13.54 11.94
N GLN A 365 4.25 13.31 11.31
CA GLN A 365 4.80 11.97 11.07
C GLN A 365 5.19 11.28 12.37
N LEU A 366 5.79 12.01 13.32
CA LEU A 366 6.09 11.47 14.65
C LEU A 366 4.83 11.07 15.42
N LEU A 367 3.75 11.87 15.36
CA LEU A 367 2.48 11.50 16.00
C LEU A 367 1.84 10.26 15.34
N PHE A 368 1.90 10.17 14.02
CA PHE A 368 1.45 8.99 13.30
C PHE A 368 2.23 7.73 13.75
N LEU A 369 3.55 7.82 13.90
CA LEU A 369 4.37 6.70 14.39
C LEU A 369 4.06 6.36 15.84
N ALA A 370 3.85 7.36 16.70
CA ALA A 370 3.42 7.12 18.08
C ALA A 370 2.12 6.31 18.15
N GLU A 371 1.13 6.66 17.33
CA GLU A 371 -0.13 5.92 17.22
C GLU A 371 0.04 4.52 16.66
N ALA A 372 0.88 4.36 15.63
CA ALA A 372 1.16 3.06 15.03
C ALA A 372 1.79 2.11 16.05
N TYR A 373 2.81 2.56 16.80
CA TYR A 373 3.42 1.73 17.84
C TYR A 373 2.47 1.45 19.01
N ALA A 374 1.59 2.39 19.36
CA ALA A 374 0.61 2.20 20.42
C ALA A 374 -0.56 1.28 20.01
N SER A 375 -0.82 1.11 18.70
CA SER A 375 -1.91 0.28 18.19
C SER A 375 -1.48 -1.16 17.88
N ASP A 376 -0.20 -1.36 17.54
CA ASP A 376 0.40 -2.65 17.17
C ASP A 376 1.25 -3.19 18.34
N ILE A 377 0.59 -3.57 19.43
CA ILE A 377 1.21 -4.10 20.65
C ILE A 377 1.25 -5.63 20.57
N PRO A 378 2.45 -6.25 20.55
CA PRO A 378 2.59 -7.71 20.57
C PRO A 378 2.12 -8.34 21.88
N ASP A 379 1.75 -9.63 21.84
CA ASP A 379 1.40 -10.39 23.05
C ASP A 379 2.60 -10.59 24.00
N ASP A 380 3.81 -10.59 23.45
CA ASP A 380 5.04 -10.68 24.24
C ASP A 380 5.26 -9.39 25.04
N GLU A 381 5.24 -9.50 26.36
CA GLU A 381 5.30 -8.35 27.28
C GLU A 381 6.55 -7.49 27.07
N GLN A 382 7.70 -8.11 26.74
CA GLN A 382 8.94 -7.38 26.51
C GLN A 382 8.85 -6.55 25.22
N GLN A 383 8.31 -7.12 24.15
CA GLN A 383 8.07 -6.40 22.89
C GLN A 383 6.95 -5.35 23.00
N ALA A 384 5.89 -5.64 23.77
CA ALA A 384 4.83 -4.70 24.10
C ALA A 384 5.39 -3.45 24.79
N ASN A 385 6.22 -3.65 25.81
CA ASN A 385 6.87 -2.55 26.52
C ASN A 385 7.81 -1.76 25.62
N ALA A 386 8.57 -2.44 24.75
CA ALA A 386 9.42 -1.75 23.77
C ALA A 386 8.57 -0.86 22.85
N ARG A 387 7.45 -1.35 22.30
CA ARG A 387 6.54 -0.58 21.44
C ARG A 387 5.93 0.63 22.13
N ILE A 388 5.48 0.48 23.38
CA ILE A 388 4.96 1.63 24.15
C ILE A 388 6.06 2.68 24.41
N ASN A 389 7.29 2.24 24.70
CA ASN A 389 8.41 3.15 24.88
C ASN A 389 8.75 3.91 23.59
N GLU A 390 8.70 3.26 22.43
CA GLU A 390 8.86 3.93 21.12
C GLU A 390 7.76 4.97 20.88
N ALA A 391 6.51 4.64 21.23
CA ALA A 391 5.40 5.59 21.13
C ALA A 391 5.63 6.84 22.01
N ILE A 392 6.04 6.64 23.27
CA ILE A 392 6.37 7.71 24.20
C ILE A 392 7.54 8.56 23.68
N ALA A 393 8.58 7.91 23.14
CA ALA A 393 9.76 8.59 22.59
C ALA A 393 9.39 9.49 21.39
N CYS A 394 8.52 9.02 20.50
CA CYS A 394 7.98 9.83 19.41
C CYS A 394 7.25 11.08 19.92
N VAL A 395 6.38 10.94 20.94
CA VAL A 395 5.65 12.08 21.54
C VAL A 395 6.61 13.06 22.23
N ASN A 396 7.64 12.55 22.91
CA ASN A 396 8.69 13.39 23.50
C ASN A 396 9.48 14.16 22.45
N ALA A 397 9.77 13.56 21.29
CA ALA A 397 10.43 14.24 20.17
C ALA A 397 9.55 15.37 19.62
N VAL A 398 8.22 15.19 19.55
CA VAL A 398 7.29 16.28 19.19
C VAL A 398 7.30 17.39 20.24
N LEU A 399 7.23 17.05 21.53
CA LEU A 399 7.25 18.02 22.63
C LEU A 399 8.53 18.87 22.63
N ALA A 400 9.69 18.26 22.33
CA ALA A 400 10.98 18.94 22.25
C ALA A 400 11.04 19.98 21.12
N ARG A 401 10.17 19.87 20.11
CA ARG A 401 10.09 20.81 18.96
C ARG A 401 9.18 22.01 19.22
N ILE A 402 8.45 22.04 20.35
CA ILE A 402 7.64 23.20 20.73
C ILE A 402 8.54 24.19 21.47
N PRO A 403 8.77 25.41 20.94
CA PRO A 403 9.57 26.42 21.62
C PRO A 403 9.04 26.71 23.04
N PRO A 404 9.91 26.97 24.05
CA PRO A 404 9.47 27.13 25.44
C PRO A 404 8.36 28.16 25.64
N ASP A 405 8.37 29.25 24.85
CA ASP A 405 7.42 30.36 24.84
C ASP A 405 6.12 30.07 24.07
N GLN A 406 6.00 28.92 23.41
CA GLN A 406 4.84 28.55 22.60
C GLN A 406 4.07 27.38 23.20
N ALA A 407 2.75 27.36 22.99
CA ALA A 407 1.86 26.30 23.50
C ALA A 407 1.52 25.22 22.45
N VAL A 408 1.90 25.43 21.19
CA VAL A 408 1.51 24.59 20.05
C VAL A 408 2.73 24.41 19.14
N VAL A 409 2.86 23.26 18.49
CA VAL A 409 3.84 23.07 17.41
C VAL A 409 3.64 24.15 16.34
N PRO A 410 4.69 24.88 15.94
CA PRO A 410 4.56 25.90 14.89
C PRO A 410 4.12 25.25 13.57
N ALA A 411 3.05 25.76 12.95
CA ALA A 411 2.53 25.19 11.71
C ALA A 411 3.57 25.13 10.57
N GLY A 412 4.48 26.10 10.52
CA GLY A 412 5.55 26.16 9.52
C GLY A 412 6.61 25.05 9.64
N THR A 413 6.64 24.29 10.73
CA THR A 413 7.54 23.13 10.90
C THR A 413 6.89 21.81 10.45
N ILE A 414 5.64 21.84 9.99
CA ILE A 414 4.89 20.67 9.51
C ILE A 414 4.91 20.69 7.99
N THR A 415 5.88 19.98 7.42
CA THR A 415 6.22 20.08 6.00
C THR A 415 5.72 18.90 5.18
N SER A 416 5.48 17.74 5.79
CA SER A 416 4.98 16.56 5.08
C SER A 416 3.49 16.69 4.77
N ALA A 417 3.06 16.17 3.62
CA ALA A 417 1.65 16.16 3.22
C ALA A 417 0.75 15.49 4.28
N ARG A 418 1.21 14.37 4.86
CA ARG A 418 0.50 13.66 5.94
C ARG A 418 0.40 14.53 7.19
N GLY A 419 1.48 15.15 7.62
CA GLY A 419 1.49 16.03 8.79
C GLY A 419 0.59 17.24 8.60
N GLN A 420 0.59 17.84 7.41
CA GLN A 420 -0.28 18.97 7.07
C GLN A 420 -1.75 18.56 7.10
N GLN A 421 -2.10 17.40 6.53
CA GLN A 421 -3.46 16.89 6.56
C GLN A 421 -3.94 16.64 8.00
N LEU A 422 -3.09 16.04 8.85
CA LEU A 422 -3.40 15.81 10.26
C LEU A 422 -3.57 17.14 11.01
N TYR A 423 -2.69 18.11 10.76
CA TYR A 423 -2.77 19.43 11.37
C TYR A 423 -4.04 20.19 10.95
N GLN A 424 -4.44 20.09 9.68
CA GLN A 424 -5.64 20.74 9.17
C GLN A 424 -6.91 20.12 9.76
N THR A 425 -6.97 18.79 9.87
CA THR A 425 -8.14 18.09 10.42
C THR A 425 -8.20 18.19 11.95
N GLU A 426 -7.07 18.09 12.64
CA GLU A 426 -6.98 17.89 14.10
C GLU A 426 -5.91 18.78 14.76
N SER A 427 -5.86 20.07 14.43
CA SER A 427 -4.86 21.03 14.95
C SER A 427 -4.67 21.00 16.48
N GLY A 428 -5.73 20.67 17.23
CA GLY A 428 -5.68 20.55 18.69
C GLY A 428 -4.68 19.51 19.19
N ARG A 429 -4.36 18.47 18.41
CA ARG A 429 -3.39 17.43 18.79
C ARG A 429 -1.96 17.92 18.92
N PHE A 430 -1.64 19.04 18.29
CA PHE A 430 -0.30 19.63 18.30
C PHE A 430 -0.08 20.59 19.48
N ARG A 431 -1.05 20.67 20.41
CA ARG A 431 -0.92 21.48 21.62
C ARG A 431 -0.11 20.75 22.68
N ARG A 432 0.79 21.47 23.36
CA ARG A 432 1.68 20.94 24.40
C ARG A 432 0.92 20.23 25.51
N ASP A 433 -0.19 20.80 25.99
CA ASP A 433 -1.00 20.21 27.06
C ASP A 433 -1.60 18.85 26.67
N ARG A 434 -2.13 18.73 25.44
CA ARG A 434 -2.65 17.46 24.93
C ARG A 434 -1.56 16.42 24.68
N LEU A 435 -0.41 16.84 24.17
CA LEU A 435 0.74 15.95 23.95
C LEU A 435 1.29 15.39 25.27
N VAL A 436 1.38 16.23 26.31
CA VAL A 436 1.74 15.78 27.66
C VAL A 436 0.72 14.79 28.19
N ALA A 437 -0.58 15.10 28.08
CA ALA A 437 -1.63 14.18 28.52
C ALA A 437 -1.59 12.82 27.79
N TYR A 438 -1.34 12.84 26.47
CA TYR A 438 -1.22 11.63 25.67
C TYR A 438 0.00 10.79 26.07
N ARG A 439 1.16 11.41 26.23
CA ARG A 439 2.37 10.74 26.74
C ARG A 439 2.13 10.10 28.11
N ASP A 440 1.49 10.83 29.02
CA ASP A 440 1.23 10.37 30.37
C ASP A 440 0.22 9.20 30.39
N ALA A 441 -0.76 9.21 29.48
CA ALA A 441 -1.67 8.08 29.28
C ALA A 441 -0.93 6.82 28.80
N LEU A 442 -0.03 6.94 27.82
CA LEU A 442 0.81 5.83 27.36
C LEU A 442 1.67 5.25 28.50
N ALA A 443 2.26 6.12 29.33
CA ALA A 443 3.06 5.71 30.49
C ALA A 443 2.22 5.03 31.60
N ALA A 444 0.96 5.43 31.77
CA ALA A 444 0.04 4.80 32.71
C ALA A 444 -0.36 3.38 32.25
N HIS A 445 -0.57 3.18 30.94
CA HIS A 445 -0.79 1.85 30.37
C HIS A 445 0.43 0.94 30.59
N HIS A 446 1.65 1.45 30.42
CA HIS A 446 2.91 0.72 30.71
C HIS A 446 3.02 0.27 32.18
N SER A 447 2.57 1.11 33.13
CA SER A 447 2.71 0.83 34.57
C SER A 447 1.69 -0.19 35.10
N SER A 448 0.56 -0.37 34.41
CA SER A 448 -0.55 -1.24 34.84
C SER A 448 -0.28 -2.73 34.55
N SER A 449 0.52 -3.02 33.52
CA SER A 449 0.87 -4.38 33.09
C SER A 449 1.89 -5.06 34.03
N HIS A 450 2.75 -4.30 34.70
CA HIS A 450 3.79 -4.82 35.60
C HIS A 450 3.28 -5.44 36.92
N THR A 451 2.03 -5.22 37.30
CA THR A 451 1.47 -5.76 38.56
C THR A 451 0.86 -7.16 38.45
N SER A 452 0.86 -7.78 37.26
CA SER A 452 0.08 -9.01 37.00
C SER A 452 0.90 -10.23 36.54
N SER A 453 2.22 -10.27 36.73
CA SER A 453 3.05 -11.41 36.30
C SER A 453 3.41 -12.37 37.45
N VAL A 454 2.54 -13.34 37.74
CA VAL A 454 2.90 -14.62 38.40
C VAL A 454 2.56 -15.77 37.46
N GLN A 455 3.64 -16.42 36.97
CA GLN A 455 3.78 -17.79 36.45
C GLN A 455 2.68 -18.39 35.57
N LEU A 456 3.05 -18.76 34.33
CA LEU A 456 2.98 -20.12 33.78
C LEU A 456 3.76 -20.23 32.47
N SER A 457 4.42 -21.39 32.27
CA SER A 457 5.40 -21.68 31.20
C SER A 457 4.75 -22.37 29.97
N PRO A 458 5.49 -22.76 28.91
CA PRO A 458 5.16 -22.40 27.52
C PRO A 458 4.63 -23.58 26.69
N HIS A 459 3.82 -23.30 25.66
CA HIS A 459 3.72 -24.17 24.48
C HIS A 459 3.35 -23.40 23.22
N GLU A 460 4.21 -23.61 22.21
CA GLU A 460 3.94 -23.76 20.78
C GLU A 460 3.56 -22.54 19.91
N GLU A 461 4.55 -22.19 19.08
CA GLU A 461 4.49 -21.34 17.90
C GLU A 461 3.45 -21.85 16.87
N ALA A 462 2.60 -20.94 16.38
CA ALA A 462 1.95 -21.08 15.08
C ALA A 462 1.72 -19.69 14.46
N SER A 463 2.33 -19.48 13.29
CA SER A 463 2.15 -18.30 12.44
C SER A 463 0.74 -18.25 11.83
N SER A 464 0.13 -17.07 11.71
CA SER A 464 -0.92 -16.82 10.72
C SER A 464 -1.11 -15.32 10.47
N THR A 465 -0.85 -14.90 9.23
CA THR A 465 -1.23 -13.60 8.66
C THR A 465 -2.75 -13.54 8.50
N ALA A 466 -3.45 -12.69 9.25
CA ALA A 466 -4.91 -12.58 9.24
C ALA A 466 -5.43 -11.58 8.19
N ASP A 467 -6.52 -11.94 7.51
CA ASP A 467 -7.30 -11.12 6.57
C ASP A 467 -7.84 -9.85 7.27
N PRO A 468 -7.91 -8.67 6.62
CA PRO A 468 -8.60 -7.48 7.16
C PRO A 468 -10.03 -7.75 7.67
N TYR A 469 -10.74 -8.71 7.07
CA TYR A 469 -12.07 -9.16 7.53
C TYR A 469 -11.98 -9.93 8.86
N ASP A 470 -11.04 -10.86 8.98
CA ASP A 470 -10.75 -11.61 10.21
C ASP A 470 -10.24 -10.69 11.32
N THR A 471 -9.48 -9.65 10.95
CA THR A 471 -9.00 -8.60 11.85
C THR A 471 -10.16 -7.75 12.38
N ALA A 472 -11.14 -7.42 11.54
CA ALA A 472 -12.35 -6.71 11.97
C ALA A 472 -13.24 -7.56 12.90
N ILE A 473 -13.35 -8.88 12.63
CA ILE A 473 -14.06 -9.82 13.50
C ILE A 473 -13.34 -9.98 14.83
N ALA A 474 -12.01 -10.16 14.83
CA ALA A 474 -11.21 -10.27 16.04
C ALA A 474 -11.27 -9.00 16.89
N ALA A 475 -11.17 -7.82 16.27
CA ALA A 475 -11.33 -6.54 16.95
C ALA A 475 -12.74 -6.38 17.56
N VAL A 476 -13.78 -6.83 16.85
CA VAL A 476 -15.16 -6.82 17.35
C VAL A 476 -15.33 -7.72 18.58
N GLU A 477 -14.72 -8.90 18.60
CA GLU A 477 -14.78 -9.80 19.76
C GLU A 477 -14.03 -9.23 20.99
N ILE A 478 -12.89 -8.57 20.79
CA ILE A 478 -12.16 -7.88 21.86
C ILE A 478 -13.00 -6.73 22.43
N ILE A 479 -13.58 -5.89 21.56
CA ILE A 479 -14.47 -4.80 21.98
C ILE A 479 -15.70 -5.36 22.70
N ARG A 480 -16.27 -6.48 22.24
CA ARG A 480 -17.38 -7.16 22.90
C ARG A 480 -16.99 -7.57 24.32
N ALA A 481 -15.83 -8.21 24.50
CA ALA A 481 -15.35 -8.64 25.81
C ALA A 481 -15.22 -7.45 26.78
N ASN A 482 -14.73 -6.30 26.29
CA ASN A 482 -14.62 -5.07 27.09
C ASN A 482 -15.98 -4.40 27.38
N LEU A 483 -16.96 -4.56 26.48
CA LEU A 483 -18.30 -3.99 26.65
C LEU A 483 -19.17 -4.80 27.62
N MET A 484 -19.00 -6.12 27.70
CA MET A 484 -19.86 -6.99 28.51
C MET A 484 -19.93 -6.60 30.00
N PRO A 485 -18.83 -6.24 30.70
CA PRO A 485 -18.88 -5.76 32.07
C PRO A 485 -19.71 -4.48 32.23
N LEU A 486 -19.64 -3.55 31.28
CA LEU A 486 -20.42 -2.32 31.30
C LEU A 486 -21.93 -2.62 31.15
N LEU A 487 -22.30 -3.53 30.24
CA LEU A 487 -23.71 -3.92 30.07
C LEU A 487 -24.27 -4.65 31.29
N ALA A 488 -23.44 -5.45 31.97
CA ALA A 488 -23.82 -6.10 33.23
C ALA A 488 -23.99 -5.07 34.37
N ALA A 489 -23.07 -4.09 34.47
CA ALA A 489 -23.18 -3.01 35.44
C ALA A 489 -24.41 -2.14 35.19
N LEU A 490 -24.72 -1.83 33.92
CA LEU A 490 -25.90 -1.06 33.53
C LEU A 490 -27.22 -1.76 33.90
N ALA A 491 -27.26 -3.10 33.84
CA ALA A 491 -28.43 -3.88 34.27
C ALA A 491 -28.75 -3.72 35.77
N GLN A 492 -27.70 -3.51 36.58
CA GLN A 492 -27.77 -3.42 38.04
C GLN A 492 -27.74 -1.96 38.54
N ASP A 493 -27.71 -0.98 37.64
CA ASP A 493 -27.52 0.43 37.98
C ASP A 493 -28.79 1.06 38.60
N GLU A 494 -28.96 0.87 39.91
CA GLU A 494 -30.11 1.40 40.65
C GLU A 494 -30.08 2.93 40.80
N GLN A 495 -28.88 3.49 40.84
CA GLN A 495 -28.65 4.90 41.15
C GLN A 495 -28.47 5.76 39.87
N GLY A 496 -28.38 5.13 38.69
CA GLY A 496 -28.19 5.81 37.42
C GLY A 496 -26.75 6.32 37.21
N THR A 497 -25.78 5.77 37.95
CA THR A 497 -24.37 6.19 37.91
C THR A 497 -23.70 5.70 36.63
N VAL A 498 -23.92 4.44 36.27
CA VAL A 498 -23.39 3.85 35.03
C VAL A 498 -24.08 4.45 33.82
N LEU A 499 -25.40 4.67 33.92
CA LEU A 499 -26.17 5.33 32.87
C LEU A 499 -25.70 6.78 32.61
N ALA A 500 -25.26 7.49 33.65
CA ALA A 500 -24.72 8.84 33.51
C ALA A 500 -23.32 8.84 32.85
N GLN A 501 -22.52 7.79 33.03
CA GLN A 501 -21.19 7.66 32.40
C GLN A 501 -21.26 7.48 30.89
N ILE A 502 -22.34 6.85 30.40
CA ILE A 502 -22.56 6.64 28.96
C ILE A 502 -23.38 7.76 28.30
N MET A 503 -23.61 8.86 29.01
CA MET A 503 -24.30 10.02 28.44
C MET A 503 -23.36 10.73 27.45
N PRO A 504 -23.79 10.99 26.20
CA PRO A 504 -22.94 11.65 25.22
C PRO A 504 -22.48 13.04 25.67
N GLN A 505 -21.18 13.29 25.52
CA GLN A 505 -20.52 14.57 25.70
C GLN A 505 -20.74 15.47 24.47
N GLU A 506 -20.43 16.76 24.61
CA GLU A 506 -20.66 17.74 23.54
C GLU A 506 -19.83 17.46 22.27
N THR A 507 -18.64 16.89 22.44
CA THR A 507 -17.71 16.51 21.37
C THR A 507 -18.10 15.22 20.66
N ASP A 508 -18.86 14.33 21.30
CA ASP A 508 -19.16 12.99 20.75
C ASP A 508 -19.99 13.06 19.47
N TYR A 509 -20.85 14.07 19.36
CA TYR A 509 -21.74 14.23 18.21
C TYR A 509 -20.97 14.40 16.90
N GLU A 510 -19.84 15.11 16.92
CA GLU A 510 -18.97 15.33 15.75
C GLU A 510 -18.11 14.10 15.44
N GLN A 511 -17.88 13.23 16.42
CA GLN A 511 -17.13 11.99 16.25
C GLN A 511 -17.98 10.83 15.72
N VAL A 512 -19.29 10.85 16.02
CA VAL A 512 -20.23 9.75 15.78
C VAL A 512 -21.08 9.98 14.52
N PHE A 513 -21.49 11.22 14.27
CA PHE A 513 -22.32 11.60 13.11
C PHE A 513 -21.52 12.45 12.12
N ILE A 514 -21.93 12.43 10.84
CA ILE A 514 -21.27 13.22 9.78
C ILE A 514 -22.26 14.18 9.10
N GLY A 515 -21.74 15.31 8.63
CA GLY A 515 -22.53 16.34 7.93
C GLY A 515 -23.66 16.94 8.78
N ASP A 516 -24.80 17.20 8.15
CA ASP A 516 -25.95 17.85 8.78
C ASP A 516 -26.57 17.04 9.94
N ALA A 517 -26.27 15.73 10.00
CA ALA A 517 -26.74 14.86 11.07
C ALA A 517 -26.17 15.22 12.44
N ILE A 518 -25.00 15.90 12.50
CA ILE A 518 -24.37 16.33 13.77
C ILE A 518 -25.29 17.29 14.52
N ALA A 519 -25.80 18.33 13.85
CA ALA A 519 -26.66 19.33 14.47
C ALA A 519 -28.02 18.74 14.87
N ILE A 520 -28.59 17.88 14.01
CA ILE A 520 -29.87 17.21 14.25
C ILE A 520 -29.76 16.28 15.46
N ALA A 521 -28.72 15.43 15.51
CA ALA A 521 -28.49 14.52 16.63
C ALA A 521 -28.22 15.28 17.93
N ARG A 522 -27.37 16.32 17.89
CA ARG A 522 -27.05 17.16 19.07
C ARG A 522 -28.31 17.75 19.69
N GLN A 523 -29.14 18.40 18.90
CA GLN A 523 -30.36 19.02 19.40
C GLN A 523 -31.34 17.98 19.99
N ALA A 524 -31.55 16.87 19.29
CA ALA A 524 -32.50 15.85 19.70
C ALA A 524 -32.07 15.11 20.97
N TYR A 525 -30.80 14.70 21.06
CA TYR A 525 -30.31 13.93 22.20
C TYR A 525 -30.07 14.78 23.45
N GLN A 526 -29.68 16.05 23.33
CA GLN A 526 -29.66 16.96 24.47
C GLN A 526 -31.05 17.09 25.11
N GLN A 527 -32.12 17.20 24.29
CA GLN A 527 -33.49 17.22 24.80
C GLN A 527 -33.93 15.87 25.37
N PHE A 528 -33.52 14.76 24.74
CA PHE A 528 -33.81 13.41 25.21
C PHE A 528 -33.26 13.18 26.63
N TRP A 529 -31.98 13.48 26.84
CA TRP A 529 -31.29 13.29 28.13
C TRP A 529 -31.76 14.27 29.22
N GLN A 530 -32.30 15.44 28.84
CA GLN A 530 -32.93 16.38 29.77
C GLN A 530 -34.33 15.93 30.22
N LYS A 531 -35.14 15.35 29.32
CA LYS A 531 -36.56 15.03 29.58
C LYS A 531 -36.80 13.58 30.03
N THR A 532 -35.96 12.64 29.60
CA THR A 532 -36.22 11.21 29.71
C THR A 532 -34.98 10.44 30.13
N ARG A 533 -34.76 10.29 31.44
CA ARG A 533 -33.82 9.29 31.98
C ARG A 533 -34.54 7.96 32.15
N ARG A 534 -34.84 7.25 31.05
CA ARG A 534 -35.50 5.94 31.14
C ARG A 534 -34.72 4.88 30.38
N PHE A 535 -33.62 4.45 30.98
CA PHE A 535 -33.15 3.09 30.79
C PHE A 535 -34.09 2.16 31.58
N GLN A 536 -34.72 1.19 30.90
CA GLN A 536 -35.63 0.25 31.54
C GLN A 536 -34.83 -0.95 32.07
N ARG A 537 -34.57 -0.98 33.38
CA ARG A 537 -33.81 -2.09 33.96
C ARG A 537 -34.47 -3.45 33.65
N PRO A 538 -33.68 -4.48 33.29
CA PRO A 538 -34.20 -5.82 33.10
C PRO A 538 -34.77 -6.39 34.41
N ALA A 539 -35.74 -7.29 34.31
CA ALA A 539 -36.22 -8.01 35.49
C ALA A 539 -35.13 -8.94 36.03
N ALA A 540 -35.17 -9.30 37.31
CA ALA A 540 -34.19 -10.23 37.91
C ALA A 540 -34.13 -11.60 37.21
N SER A 541 -35.21 -12.00 36.52
CA SER A 541 -35.25 -13.21 35.70
C SER A 541 -34.54 -13.08 34.35
N GLN A 542 -34.16 -11.88 33.92
CA GLN A 542 -33.50 -11.58 32.64
C GLN A 542 -31.99 -11.40 32.85
N SER A 543 -31.32 -12.48 33.24
CA SER A 543 -29.92 -12.47 33.68
C SER A 543 -28.89 -12.67 32.56
N GLU A 544 -29.32 -12.99 31.34
CA GLU A 544 -28.42 -13.22 30.20
C GLU A 544 -28.38 -12.00 29.26
N ILE A 545 -27.20 -11.72 28.71
CA ILE A 545 -26.95 -10.59 27.81
C ILE A 545 -26.46 -11.15 26.47
N ARG A 546 -27.18 -10.82 25.39
CA ARG A 546 -26.67 -10.98 24.01
C ARG A 546 -26.26 -9.62 23.49
N CYS A 547 -25.03 -9.50 22.97
CA CYS A 547 -24.50 -8.26 22.43
C CYS A 547 -23.89 -8.50 21.06
N TYR A 548 -24.21 -7.63 20.11
CA TYR A 548 -23.71 -7.66 18.74
C TYR A 548 -23.12 -6.29 18.41
N LEU A 549 -21.99 -6.30 17.70
CA LEU A 549 -21.31 -5.08 17.30
C LEU A 549 -21.01 -5.09 15.81
N ALA A 550 -20.98 -3.89 15.21
CA ALA A 550 -20.60 -3.70 13.82
C ALA A 550 -19.99 -2.30 13.61
N PRO A 551 -18.91 -2.17 12.82
CA PRO A 551 -18.46 -0.88 12.30
C PRO A 551 -19.58 -0.22 11.48
N ALA A 552 -19.74 1.11 11.61
CA ALA A 552 -20.79 1.84 10.92
C ALA A 552 -20.72 1.72 9.39
N GLY A 553 -19.50 1.65 8.83
CA GLY A 553 -19.27 1.41 7.41
C GLY A 553 -19.83 0.08 6.90
N MET A 554 -20.03 -0.90 7.80
CA MET A 554 -20.61 -2.21 7.48
C MET A 554 -22.12 -2.30 7.77
N LEU A 555 -22.77 -1.23 8.26
CA LEU A 555 -24.20 -1.22 8.57
C LEU A 555 -25.11 -0.97 7.34
N ARG A 556 -24.53 -0.59 6.20
CA ARG A 556 -25.27 -0.30 4.96
C ARG A 556 -25.83 -1.57 4.32
N ASP A 557 -25.03 -2.63 4.28
CA ASP A 557 -25.33 -3.89 3.60
C ASP A 557 -25.54 -5.04 4.60
N ASP A 558 -26.23 -6.09 4.17
CA ASP A 558 -26.44 -7.30 4.98
C ASP A 558 -25.16 -8.13 5.04
N ASN A 559 -24.63 -8.33 6.24
CA ASN A 559 -23.48 -9.19 6.53
C ASN A 559 -23.61 -9.81 7.93
N GLU A 560 -22.65 -10.67 8.29
CA GLU A 560 -22.64 -11.41 9.55
C GLU A 560 -22.69 -10.51 10.79
N LEU A 561 -22.14 -9.29 10.72
CA LEU A 561 -22.12 -8.32 11.83
C LEU A 561 -23.36 -7.41 11.84
N SER A 562 -23.89 -7.05 10.67
CA SER A 562 -25.00 -6.09 10.53
C SER A 562 -26.39 -6.71 10.64
N PHE A 563 -26.55 -8.03 10.44
CA PHE A 563 -27.85 -8.71 10.46
C PHE A 563 -28.61 -8.54 11.80
N HIS A 564 -27.89 -8.46 12.91
CA HIS A 564 -28.45 -8.30 14.25
C HIS A 564 -28.91 -6.88 14.58
N PHE A 565 -28.58 -5.89 13.75
CA PHE A 565 -28.98 -4.50 13.94
C PHE A 565 -30.41 -4.22 13.43
N PRO A 566 -31.16 -3.32 14.09
CA PRO A 566 -32.46 -2.87 13.58
C PRO A 566 -32.35 -2.37 12.13
N LYS A 567 -33.31 -2.74 11.28
CA LYS A 567 -33.32 -2.36 9.84
C LYS A 567 -33.18 -0.87 9.58
N GLY A 568 -33.53 -0.02 10.54
CA GLY A 568 -33.37 1.43 10.45
C GLY A 568 -31.92 1.91 10.31
N TYR A 569 -30.92 1.15 10.80
CA TYR A 569 -29.50 1.54 10.68
C TYR A 569 -29.03 1.62 9.23
N ARG A 570 -29.57 0.77 8.34
CA ARG A 570 -29.24 0.79 6.89
C ARG A 570 -29.59 2.14 6.26
N ALA A 571 -30.70 2.73 6.67
CA ALA A 571 -31.18 4.01 6.14
C ALA A 571 -30.42 5.23 6.69
N ILE A 572 -29.55 5.04 7.69
CA ILE A 572 -28.78 6.13 8.29
C ILE A 572 -27.28 5.91 8.25
N ALA A 573 -26.79 4.81 7.68
CA ALA A 573 -25.37 4.45 7.68
C ALA A 573 -24.49 5.55 7.05
N GLU A 574 -25.00 6.27 6.05
CA GLU A 574 -24.32 7.42 5.41
C GLU A 574 -24.25 8.69 6.27
N TYR A 575 -24.97 8.72 7.40
CA TYR A 575 -24.93 9.82 8.37
C TYR A 575 -24.07 9.47 9.59
N LEU A 576 -23.48 8.27 9.63
CA LEU A 576 -22.61 7.80 10.70
C LEU A 576 -21.15 7.86 10.25
N ASN A 577 -20.23 8.14 11.17
CA ASN A 577 -18.81 8.01 10.89
C ASN A 577 -18.46 6.53 10.65
N PRO A 578 -17.95 6.13 9.46
CA PRO A 578 -17.83 4.73 9.05
C PRO A 578 -16.87 3.91 9.92
N HIS A 579 -15.93 4.55 10.61
CA HIS A 579 -14.93 3.88 11.46
C HIS A 579 -15.42 3.61 12.89
N ARG A 580 -16.61 4.08 13.27
CA ARG A 580 -17.14 3.90 14.64
C ARG A 580 -17.84 2.55 14.79
N VAL A 581 -17.53 1.83 15.86
CA VAL A 581 -18.15 0.55 16.20
C VAL A 581 -19.40 0.79 17.03
N TRP A 582 -20.54 0.35 16.51
CA TRP A 582 -21.84 0.42 17.16
C TRP A 582 -22.17 -0.91 17.82
N ALA A 583 -22.98 -0.87 18.87
CA ALA A 583 -23.47 -2.03 19.59
C ALA A 583 -25.00 -2.02 19.73
N THR A 584 -25.56 -3.22 19.64
CA THR A 584 -26.94 -3.55 19.97
C THR A 584 -26.93 -4.70 20.97
N TRP A 585 -27.83 -4.70 21.94
CA TRP A 585 -27.85 -5.73 22.98
C TRP A 585 -29.25 -6.05 23.49
N GLN A 586 -29.39 -7.20 24.12
CA GLN A 586 -30.64 -7.71 24.66
C GLN A 586 -30.41 -8.33 26.04
N TYR A 587 -31.31 -8.03 26.99
CA TYR A 587 -31.43 -8.77 28.24
C TYR A 587 -32.58 -9.77 28.15
N HIS A 588 -32.30 -11.05 28.38
CA HIS A 588 -33.30 -12.10 28.30
C HIS A 588 -33.16 -13.11 29.45
N SER A 589 -34.20 -13.90 29.66
CA SER A 589 -34.17 -15.00 30.61
C SER A 589 -33.39 -16.19 30.04
N PRO A 590 -32.74 -17.00 30.90
CA PRO A 590 -32.10 -18.23 30.45
C PRO A 590 -33.04 -19.10 29.61
N GLY A 591 -32.61 -19.46 28.41
CA GLY A 591 -33.37 -20.29 27.46
C GLY A 591 -34.53 -19.60 26.74
N GLN A 592 -34.67 -18.28 26.84
CA GLN A 592 -35.63 -17.49 26.06
C GLN A 592 -34.93 -16.67 24.98
N ASP A 593 -35.50 -16.61 23.78
CA ASP A 593 -34.98 -15.81 22.66
C ASP A 593 -35.61 -14.40 22.57
N THR A 594 -36.47 -14.05 23.53
CA THR A 594 -37.13 -12.75 23.59
C THR A 594 -36.80 -12.03 24.89
N GLY A 595 -36.50 -10.74 24.77
CA GLY A 595 -35.98 -9.91 25.85
C GLY A 595 -36.13 -8.41 25.56
N ILE A 596 -35.59 -7.59 26.46
CA ILE A 596 -35.59 -6.13 26.28
C ILE A 596 -34.41 -5.77 25.38
N ASN A 597 -34.71 -5.19 24.21
CA ASN A 597 -33.71 -4.81 23.21
C ASN A 597 -33.30 -3.35 23.35
N TYR A 598 -32.01 -3.12 23.21
CA TYR A 598 -31.34 -1.85 23.23
C TYR A 598 -30.40 -1.72 22.05
N ASP A 599 -30.21 -0.48 21.58
CA ASP A 599 -29.32 -0.17 20.48
C ASP A 599 -28.75 1.24 20.64
N GLY A 600 -27.71 1.53 19.87
CA GLY A 600 -27.17 2.88 19.74
C GLY A 600 -26.02 3.21 20.67
N LEU A 601 -25.38 2.20 21.25
CA LEU A 601 -24.16 2.40 22.04
C LEU A 601 -22.95 2.39 21.09
N VAL A 602 -22.05 3.36 21.22
CA VAL A 602 -20.91 3.54 20.30
C VAL A 602 -19.65 3.86 21.08
N TRP A 603 -18.52 3.31 20.64
CA TRP A 603 -17.22 3.62 21.24
C TRP A 603 -16.66 4.92 20.64
N VAL A 604 -16.41 5.90 21.50
CA VAL A 604 -15.95 7.24 21.17
C VAL A 604 -14.59 7.44 21.84
N GLU A 605 -13.52 7.08 21.11
CA GLU A 605 -12.11 7.20 21.50
C GLU A 605 -11.74 6.43 22.78
N ASP A 606 -12.16 6.95 23.95
CA ASP A 606 -11.83 6.47 25.30
C ASP A 606 -13.05 6.06 26.14
N HIS A 607 -14.28 6.27 25.66
CA HIS A 607 -15.49 5.93 26.41
C HIS A 607 -16.66 5.45 25.52
N TRP A 608 -17.67 4.85 26.15
CA TRP A 608 -18.92 4.48 25.49
C TRP A 608 -19.94 5.61 25.60
N ALA A 609 -20.54 6.01 24.47
CA ALA A 609 -21.61 6.99 24.43
C ALA A 609 -22.91 6.33 23.91
N TRP A 610 -24.05 6.64 24.52
CA TRP A 610 -25.34 6.05 24.17
C TRP A 610 -26.26 7.02 23.45
N PHE A 611 -26.51 6.72 22.18
CA PHE A 611 -27.43 7.40 21.27
C PHE A 611 -28.62 6.49 20.95
N PRO A 612 -29.65 6.41 21.82
CA PRO A 612 -30.73 5.45 21.63
C PRO A 612 -31.49 5.68 20.32
N LYS A 613 -31.66 4.62 19.52
CA LYS A 613 -32.51 4.60 18.31
C LYS A 613 -32.22 5.75 17.34
N PRO A 614 -30.97 5.93 16.88
CA PRO A 614 -30.57 7.06 16.04
C PRO A 614 -31.34 7.11 14.73
N TYR A 615 -31.71 5.94 14.20
CA TYR A 615 -32.53 5.80 13.00
C TYR A 615 -33.98 6.31 13.13
N ARG A 616 -34.46 6.63 14.34
CA ARG A 616 -35.75 7.31 14.54
C ARG A 616 -35.62 8.83 14.50
N LEU A 617 -34.42 9.35 14.73
CA LEU A 617 -34.13 10.79 14.76
C LEU A 617 -33.60 11.28 13.42
N LEU A 618 -32.73 10.50 12.79
CA LEU A 618 -32.05 10.84 11.54
C LEU A 618 -32.81 10.39 10.28
N ARG A 619 -34.04 9.90 10.43
CA ARG A 619 -34.95 9.71 9.29
C ARG A 619 -35.39 11.08 8.78
N ILE A 620 -34.59 11.64 7.88
CA ILE A 620 -35.00 12.73 7.00
C ILE A 620 -35.84 12.07 5.89
N ASN A 621 -37.05 12.58 5.65
CA ASN A 621 -37.91 12.14 4.54
C ASN A 621 -37.26 12.44 3.18
#